data_AF-A0AB37M9R7-F1
#
_entry.id   AF-A0AB37M9R7-F1
#
_cell.length_a   1.000
_cell.length_b   1.000
_cell.length_c   1.000
_cell.angle_alpha   90.00
_cell.angle_beta   90.00
_cell.angle_gamma   90.00
#
_symmetry.space_group_name_H-M   'P 1'
#
loop_
_entity.id
_entity.type
_entity.pdbx_description
1 polymer ?
#
loop_
_entity_poly.entity_id
_entity_poly.type
_entity_poly.pdbx_seq_one_letter_code
_entity_poly.pdbx_strand_id
1 'polypeptide(L)'
;MAYYFIKVKGEIVANAEKHYAQNWVCCGLGQSIGNNGSYCYDDSTHSVKSNLVLNERKRAVPYAIYYTEKGIVAKPPGEIVAYPGYGAALEYYKTNISKISEQLSINVIEEIKQSLYKGLFTDTFSILELFLSDIILCLIYAHEDVFNKALYFFKRKKLKDIQKNVRDIENKMHKYFFDEIVYHRFDSVKELFRSIADVDFPDSKGLKKYLHKRNNIVHRYSLSNIDRMRVTIITREDILSLIAISDALVNKLIDNINIIYVPTK
;
A
#
# COMPACT_ATOMS: atom_id res chain seq x y z
N MET A 1 12.13 -11.71 15.26
CA MET A 1 11.74 -11.18 13.94
C MET A 1 10.27 -11.45 13.67
N ALA A 2 9.45 -10.40 13.65
CA ALA A 2 8.00 -10.50 13.50
C ALA A 2 7.63 -10.39 12.01
N TYR A 3 7.58 -11.53 11.32
CA TYR A 3 7.17 -11.56 9.92
C TYR A 3 5.65 -11.60 9.80
N TYR A 4 5.10 -10.93 8.79
CA TYR A 4 3.69 -11.10 8.43
C TYR A 4 3.54 -12.27 7.48
N PHE A 5 3.27 -13.46 8.02
CA PHE A 5 3.11 -14.68 7.22
C PHE A 5 1.68 -14.86 6.72
N ILE A 6 1.53 -15.11 5.42
CA ILE A 6 0.28 -15.60 4.83
C ILE A 6 0.45 -17.07 4.43
N LYS A 7 -0.20 -17.98 5.17
CA LYS A 7 -0.18 -19.43 4.85
C LYS A 7 -1.27 -19.78 3.86
N VAL A 8 -0.90 -20.28 2.69
CA VAL A 8 -1.83 -20.76 1.66
C VAL A 8 -1.86 -22.28 1.71
N LYS A 9 -3.04 -22.86 2.01
CA LYS A 9 -3.22 -24.33 2.08
C LYS A 9 -3.22 -24.98 0.69
N GLY A 10 -3.66 -24.24 -0.33
CA GLY A 10 -3.60 -24.64 -1.73
C GLY A 10 -2.36 -24.10 -2.45
N GLU A 11 -2.41 -24.11 -3.78
CA GLU A 11 -1.41 -23.48 -4.64
C GLU A 11 -1.53 -21.95 -4.62
N ILE A 12 -0.43 -21.25 -4.88
CA ILE A 12 -0.44 -19.83 -5.23
C ILE A 12 -0.34 -19.74 -6.75
N VAL A 13 -1.29 -19.06 -7.38
CA VAL A 13 -1.39 -18.98 -8.84
C VAL A 13 -1.48 -17.50 -9.24
N ALA A 14 -0.47 -16.98 -9.93
CA ALA A 14 -0.50 -15.67 -10.56
C ALA A 14 -0.99 -15.80 -12.01
N ASN A 15 -2.15 -15.21 -12.31
CA ASN A 15 -2.79 -15.29 -13.63
C ASN A 15 -2.89 -13.95 -14.36
N ALA A 16 -2.62 -12.83 -13.69
CA ALA A 16 -2.62 -11.51 -14.32
C ALA A 16 -1.75 -10.53 -13.54
N GLU A 17 -1.12 -9.57 -14.23
CA GLU A 17 -0.25 -8.55 -13.65
C GLU A 17 0.97 -9.11 -12.89
N LYS A 18 1.86 -8.21 -12.48
CA LYS A 18 2.97 -8.55 -11.60
C LYS A 18 2.52 -8.45 -10.14
N HIS A 19 2.85 -9.46 -9.35
CA HIS A 19 2.56 -9.49 -7.92
C HIS A 19 3.85 -9.42 -7.11
N TYR A 20 3.92 -8.40 -6.26
CA TYR A 20 5.06 -8.12 -5.40
C TYR A 20 4.75 -8.47 -3.95
N ALA A 21 5.70 -9.08 -3.24
CA ALA A 21 5.62 -9.35 -1.81
C ALA A 21 7.03 -9.37 -1.21
N GLN A 22 7.15 -9.36 0.13
CA GLN A 22 8.44 -9.50 0.82
C GLN A 22 9.18 -10.73 0.33
N ASN A 23 8.47 -11.86 0.31
CA ASN A 23 9.03 -13.13 -0.08
C ASN A 23 7.93 -14.15 -0.42
N TRP A 24 8.34 -15.20 -1.12
CA TRP A 24 7.49 -16.31 -1.54
C TRP A 24 8.21 -17.61 -1.24
N VAL A 25 7.57 -18.49 -0.48
CA VAL A 25 8.17 -19.76 -0.03
C VAL A 25 7.26 -20.90 -0.43
N CYS A 26 7.82 -21.92 -1.08
CA CYS A 26 7.08 -23.14 -1.39
C CYS A 26 7.91 -24.42 -1.25
N CYS A 27 7.23 -25.50 -0.88
CA CYS A 27 7.85 -26.83 -0.76
C CYS A 27 7.57 -27.75 -1.96
N GLY A 28 6.56 -27.43 -2.77
CA GLY A 28 6.11 -28.26 -3.90
C GLY A 28 6.27 -27.56 -5.25
N LEU A 29 6.16 -28.36 -6.32
CA LEU A 29 6.04 -27.85 -7.69
C LEU A 29 4.57 -27.59 -8.00
N GLY A 30 4.25 -26.36 -8.40
CA GLY A 30 2.89 -25.98 -8.74
C GLY A 30 2.40 -26.67 -10.01
N GLN A 31 1.21 -27.25 -9.96
CA GLN A 31 0.60 -28.08 -11.01
C GLN A 31 -0.51 -27.36 -11.79
N SER A 32 -0.75 -26.08 -11.52
CA SER A 32 -1.76 -25.28 -12.23
C SER A 32 -3.16 -25.89 -12.10
N ILE A 33 -3.54 -26.34 -10.90
CA ILE A 33 -4.81 -27.03 -10.70
C ILE A 33 -5.96 -26.03 -10.89
N GLY A 34 -6.95 -26.44 -11.68
CA GLY A 34 -8.20 -25.71 -11.88
C GLY A 34 -8.87 -25.31 -10.56
N ASN A 35 -9.51 -24.15 -10.59
CA ASN A 35 -10.03 -23.43 -9.43
C ASN A 35 -11.17 -24.21 -8.74
N ASN A 36 -10.86 -25.07 -7.74
CA ASN A 36 -11.88 -25.92 -7.11
C ASN A 36 -12.40 -25.42 -5.76
N GLY A 37 -12.06 -24.20 -5.33
CA GLY A 37 -12.53 -23.67 -4.03
C GLY A 37 -12.81 -22.17 -4.07
N SER A 38 -13.86 -21.74 -3.37
CA SER A 38 -14.09 -20.33 -3.08
C SER A 38 -12.92 -19.78 -2.24
N TYR A 39 -12.40 -18.61 -2.63
CA TYR A 39 -11.37 -17.92 -1.85
C TYR A 39 -11.87 -17.69 -0.41
N CYS A 40 -11.15 -18.21 0.56
CA CYS A 40 -11.47 -18.06 1.98
C CYS A 40 -10.19 -17.67 2.75
N TYR A 41 -10.09 -16.40 3.10
CA TYR A 41 -9.04 -15.86 3.95
C TYR A 41 -9.52 -15.81 5.40
N ASP A 42 -8.66 -16.25 6.30
CA ASP A 42 -8.89 -16.29 7.73
C ASP A 42 -8.03 -15.23 8.41
N ASP A 43 -8.64 -14.08 8.72
CA ASP A 43 -7.98 -12.91 9.32
C ASP A 43 -7.29 -13.24 10.65
N SER A 44 -7.78 -14.23 11.40
CA SER A 44 -7.19 -14.58 12.70
C SER A 44 -5.88 -15.34 12.57
N THR A 45 -5.75 -16.13 11.49
CA THR A 45 -4.61 -17.00 11.20
C THR A 45 -3.75 -16.55 10.04
N HIS A 46 -4.14 -15.46 9.38
CA HIS A 46 -3.55 -15.01 8.12
C HIS A 46 -3.39 -16.18 7.15
N SER A 47 -4.44 -16.98 6.98
CA SER A 47 -4.38 -18.19 6.14
C SER A 47 -5.44 -18.21 5.04
N VAL A 48 -5.06 -18.70 3.86
CA VAL A 48 -5.96 -18.96 2.74
C VAL A 48 -6.25 -20.45 2.72
N LYS A 49 -7.51 -20.84 2.91
CA LYS A 49 -7.92 -22.26 3.02
C LYS A 49 -8.01 -22.99 1.68
N SER A 50 -7.91 -22.26 0.58
CA SER A 50 -7.99 -22.73 -0.81
C SER A 50 -6.71 -22.41 -1.59
N ASN A 51 -6.73 -22.59 -2.91
CA ASN A 51 -5.77 -21.94 -3.80
C ASN A 51 -5.88 -20.42 -3.65
N LEU A 52 -4.74 -19.73 -3.67
CA LEU A 52 -4.66 -18.27 -3.79
C LEU A 52 -4.45 -17.92 -5.26
N VAL A 53 -5.55 -17.56 -5.94
CA VAL A 53 -5.49 -17.05 -7.31
C VAL A 53 -5.36 -15.53 -7.29
N LEU A 54 -4.21 -15.05 -7.72
CA LEU A 54 -3.88 -13.65 -7.92
C LEU A 54 -4.19 -13.25 -9.37
N ASN A 55 -4.90 -12.13 -9.52
CA ASN A 55 -5.44 -11.64 -10.79
C ASN A 55 -5.81 -10.14 -10.68
N GLU A 56 -6.54 -9.61 -11.66
CA GLU A 56 -6.94 -8.19 -11.73
C GLU A 56 -7.77 -7.74 -10.51
N ARG A 57 -8.40 -8.68 -9.80
CA ARG A 57 -9.24 -8.42 -8.63
C ARG A 57 -8.57 -8.82 -7.31
N LYS A 58 -7.40 -9.47 -7.35
CA LYS A 58 -6.70 -9.94 -6.15
C LYS A 58 -5.19 -9.80 -6.33
N ARG A 59 -4.60 -8.90 -5.56
CA ARG A 59 -3.16 -8.67 -5.53
C ARG A 59 -2.56 -9.20 -4.25
N ALA A 60 -1.27 -9.50 -4.29
CA ALA A 60 -0.50 -9.83 -3.10
C ALA A 60 -0.26 -8.57 -2.26
N VAL A 61 -0.12 -8.72 -0.95
CA VAL A 61 0.21 -7.60 -0.06
C VAL A 61 1.73 -7.47 0.06
N PRO A 62 2.29 -6.24 -0.04
CA PRO A 62 3.73 -6.05 -0.18
C PRO A 62 4.53 -6.38 1.07
N TYR A 63 3.94 -6.28 2.25
CA TYR A 63 4.58 -6.54 3.54
C TYR A 63 4.49 -8.00 4.01
N ALA A 64 3.87 -8.89 3.23
CA ALA A 64 3.72 -10.30 3.59
C ALA A 64 4.80 -11.21 3.02
N ILE A 65 5.09 -12.28 3.75
CA ILE A 65 5.75 -13.47 3.23
C ILE A 65 4.68 -14.54 3.00
N TYR A 66 4.56 -15.00 1.75
CA TYR A 66 3.63 -16.07 1.40
C TYR A 66 4.30 -17.44 1.54
N TYR A 67 3.58 -18.40 2.12
CA TYR A 67 4.03 -19.78 2.25
C TYR A 67 2.97 -20.77 1.75
N THR A 68 3.39 -21.78 0.97
CA THR A 68 2.55 -22.92 0.56
C THR A 68 3.33 -24.22 0.51
N GLU A 69 2.70 -25.33 0.88
CA GLU A 69 3.27 -26.67 0.69
C GLU A 69 3.02 -27.23 -0.71
N LYS A 70 2.09 -26.65 -1.48
CA LYS A 70 1.62 -27.19 -2.76
C LYS A 70 2.42 -26.71 -3.96
N GLY A 71 2.88 -25.46 -3.93
CA GLY A 71 3.67 -24.87 -5.00
C GLY A 71 3.12 -23.54 -5.50
N ILE A 72 3.94 -22.86 -6.28
CA ILE A 72 3.65 -21.55 -6.87
C ILE A 72 3.68 -21.69 -8.39
N VAL A 73 2.68 -21.14 -9.07
CA VAL A 73 2.60 -21.09 -10.53
C VAL A 73 2.38 -19.66 -10.98
N ALA A 74 3.14 -19.22 -11.99
CA ALA A 74 2.88 -17.99 -12.72
C ALA A 74 2.49 -18.34 -14.16
N LYS A 75 1.35 -17.83 -14.62
CA LYS A 75 0.88 -17.98 -16.00
C LYS A 75 0.90 -16.61 -16.67
N PRO A 76 1.58 -16.44 -17.82
CA PRO A 76 1.58 -15.16 -18.53
C PRO A 76 0.15 -14.62 -18.76
N PRO A 77 -0.12 -13.33 -18.50
CA PRO A 77 0.85 -12.26 -18.16
C PRO A 77 1.18 -12.16 -16.66
N GLY A 78 0.69 -13.07 -15.82
CA GLY A 78 0.99 -13.12 -14.39
C GLY A 78 2.46 -13.37 -14.07
N GLU A 79 3.02 -12.57 -13.16
CA GLU A 79 4.38 -12.74 -12.62
C GLU A 79 4.37 -12.67 -11.09
N ILE A 80 5.32 -13.34 -10.45
CA ILE A 80 5.57 -13.29 -9.01
C ILE A 80 6.99 -12.80 -8.78
N VAL A 81 7.14 -11.77 -7.95
CA VAL A 81 8.43 -11.16 -7.67
C VAL A 81 8.61 -10.96 -6.17
N ALA A 82 9.75 -11.40 -5.64
CA ALA A 82 10.15 -11.18 -4.25
C ALA A 82 10.95 -9.88 -4.15
N TYR A 83 10.56 -9.00 -3.23
CA TYR A 83 11.30 -7.80 -2.89
C TYR A 83 11.40 -7.66 -1.36
N PRO A 84 12.56 -7.91 -0.75
CA PRO A 84 12.72 -7.74 0.68
C PRO A 84 12.65 -6.26 1.09
N GLY A 85 12.23 -5.99 2.33
CA GLY A 85 12.10 -4.63 2.84
C GLY A 85 11.00 -3.85 2.12
N TYR A 86 11.21 -2.59 1.78
CA TYR A 86 10.15 -1.77 1.17
C TYR A 86 9.92 -2.01 -0.33
N GLY A 87 10.73 -2.82 -1.00
CA GLY A 87 10.78 -2.87 -2.47
C GLY A 87 9.44 -3.26 -3.11
N ALA A 88 8.69 -4.18 -2.51
CA ALA A 88 7.38 -4.59 -3.04
C ALA A 88 6.36 -3.44 -3.04
N ALA A 89 6.36 -2.61 -1.99
CA ALA A 89 5.48 -1.43 -1.91
C ALA A 89 5.86 -0.38 -2.96
N LEU A 90 7.15 -0.16 -3.19
CA LEU A 90 7.65 0.76 -4.21
C LEU A 90 7.26 0.33 -5.63
N GLU A 91 7.34 -0.96 -5.95
CA GLU A 91 6.96 -1.45 -7.27
C GLU A 91 5.45 -1.40 -7.50
N TYR A 92 4.61 -1.63 -6.47
CA TYR A 92 3.18 -1.37 -6.59
C TYR A 92 2.88 0.11 -6.81
N TYR A 93 3.57 1.02 -6.10
CA TYR A 93 3.43 2.46 -6.31
C TYR A 93 3.74 2.82 -7.77
N LYS A 94 4.92 2.44 -8.29
CA LYS A 94 5.33 2.71 -9.69
C LYS A 94 4.34 2.14 -10.70
N THR A 95 3.91 0.90 -10.50
CA THR A 95 2.94 0.23 -11.39
C THR A 95 1.62 1.00 -11.44
N ASN A 96 1.12 1.44 -10.27
CA ASN A 96 -0.13 2.20 -10.22
C ASN A 96 0.01 3.61 -10.82
N ILE A 97 1.14 4.30 -10.63
CA ILE A 97 1.42 5.61 -11.27
C ILE A 97 1.54 5.49 -12.80
N SER A 98 2.14 4.40 -13.30
CA SER A 98 2.18 4.13 -14.74
C SER A 98 0.78 4.03 -15.33
N LYS A 99 -0.14 3.32 -14.66
CA LYS A 99 -1.55 3.22 -15.06
C LYS A 99 -2.24 4.58 -15.15
N ILE A 100 -1.97 5.50 -14.20
CA ILE A 100 -2.49 6.87 -14.28
C ILE A 100 -1.95 7.58 -15.53
N SER A 101 -0.65 7.45 -15.80
CA SER A 101 0.00 8.08 -16.95
C SER A 101 -0.54 7.56 -18.28
N GLU A 102 -0.78 6.25 -18.38
CA GLU A 102 -1.44 5.61 -19.51
C GLU A 102 -2.87 6.14 -19.69
N GLN A 103 -3.65 6.21 -18.61
CA GLN A 103 -5.02 6.74 -18.65
C GLN A 103 -5.09 8.22 -19.05
N LEU A 104 -4.09 9.02 -18.68
CA LEU A 104 -3.97 10.42 -19.10
C LEU A 104 -3.68 10.61 -20.60
N SER A 105 -3.22 9.55 -21.28
CA SER A 105 -2.98 9.56 -22.74
C SER A 105 -4.22 9.22 -23.56
N ILE A 106 -5.28 8.72 -22.92
CA ILE A 106 -6.53 8.35 -23.59
C ILE A 106 -7.30 9.60 -23.98
N ASN A 107 -7.61 9.73 -25.27
CA ASN A 107 -8.52 10.76 -25.76
C ASN A 107 -9.96 10.41 -25.36
N VAL A 108 -10.60 11.31 -24.62
CA VAL A 108 -12.00 11.21 -24.21
C VAL A 108 -12.77 12.43 -24.67
N ILE A 109 -14.09 12.27 -24.87
CA ILE A 109 -14.98 13.39 -25.19
C ILE A 109 -15.03 14.40 -24.03
N GLU A 110 -15.26 15.68 -24.33
CA GLU A 110 -15.15 16.77 -23.36
C GLU A 110 -16.13 16.63 -22.19
N GLU A 111 -17.29 16.01 -22.39
CA GLU A 111 -18.34 15.82 -21.39
C GLU A 111 -17.88 14.94 -20.21
N ILE A 112 -17.01 13.96 -20.46
CA ILE A 112 -16.51 13.04 -19.43
C ILE A 112 -15.10 13.37 -18.97
N LYS A 113 -14.40 14.28 -19.66
CA LYS A 113 -12.99 14.62 -19.43
C LYS A 113 -12.73 15.09 -18.00
N GLN A 114 -13.58 15.97 -17.48
CA GLN A 114 -13.45 16.43 -16.09
C GLN A 114 -13.72 15.32 -15.08
N SER A 115 -14.64 14.40 -15.37
CA SER A 115 -14.88 13.24 -14.50
C SER A 115 -13.67 12.30 -14.46
N LEU A 116 -13.07 12.02 -15.62
CA LEU A 116 -11.81 11.26 -15.72
C LEU A 116 -10.70 11.96 -14.94
N TYR A 117 -10.45 13.24 -15.19
CA TYR A 117 -9.35 13.98 -14.54
C TYR A 117 -9.52 14.07 -13.02
N LYS A 118 -10.74 14.26 -12.53
CA LYS A 118 -11.02 14.24 -11.09
C LYS A 118 -10.74 12.87 -10.49
N GLY A 119 -11.13 11.78 -11.17
CA GLY A 119 -10.83 10.41 -10.78
C GLY A 119 -9.33 10.15 -10.69
N LEU A 120 -8.60 10.41 -11.78
CA LEU A 120 -7.14 10.23 -11.84
C LEU A 120 -6.39 11.07 -10.80
N PHE A 121 -6.85 12.30 -10.55
CA PHE A 121 -6.31 13.17 -9.51
C PHE A 121 -6.52 12.57 -8.11
N THR A 122 -7.71 12.06 -7.81
CA THR A 122 -7.96 11.38 -6.53
C THR A 122 -7.23 10.05 -6.41
N ASP A 123 -7.10 9.31 -7.50
CA ASP A 123 -6.37 8.04 -7.53
C ASP A 123 -4.89 8.24 -7.25
N THR A 124 -4.28 9.32 -7.76
CA THR A 124 -2.88 9.68 -7.45
C THR A 124 -2.68 9.84 -5.93
N PHE A 125 -3.61 10.51 -5.24
CA PHE A 125 -3.58 10.58 -3.77
C PHE A 125 -3.78 9.20 -3.12
N SER A 126 -4.75 8.42 -3.58
CA SER A 126 -5.01 7.08 -3.04
C SER A 126 -3.79 6.15 -3.19
N ILE A 127 -3.08 6.24 -4.31
CA ILE A 127 -1.84 5.50 -4.57
C ILE A 127 -0.74 5.91 -3.59
N LEU A 128 -0.57 7.21 -3.35
CA LEU A 128 0.40 7.71 -2.37
C LEU A 128 0.03 7.28 -0.94
N GLU A 129 -1.24 7.40 -0.56
CA GLU A 129 -1.73 6.97 0.77
C GLU A 129 -1.50 5.46 0.98
N LEU A 130 -1.81 4.64 -0.03
CA LEU A 130 -1.55 3.20 0.00
C LEU A 130 -0.05 2.91 0.13
N PHE A 131 0.79 3.58 -0.64
CA PHE A 131 2.25 3.42 -0.54
C PHE A 131 2.77 3.74 0.86
N LEU A 132 2.32 4.84 1.47
CA LEU A 132 2.73 5.24 2.82
C LEU A 132 2.28 4.23 3.89
N SER A 133 1.12 3.60 3.71
CA SER A 133 0.65 2.51 4.56
C SER A 133 1.46 1.23 4.37
N ASP A 134 1.66 0.83 3.12
CA ASP A 134 2.37 -0.39 2.78
C ASP A 134 3.84 -0.32 3.19
N ILE A 135 4.50 0.82 3.01
CA ILE A 135 5.92 0.96 3.36
C ILE A 135 6.15 0.90 4.87
N ILE A 136 5.28 1.52 5.68
CA ILE A 136 5.45 1.45 7.13
C ILE A 136 5.21 0.03 7.65
N LEU A 137 4.24 -0.68 7.07
CA LEU A 137 4.02 -2.10 7.37
C LEU A 137 5.19 -2.97 6.92
N CYS A 138 5.79 -2.69 5.75
CA CYS A 138 7.01 -3.37 5.31
C CYS A 138 8.13 -3.18 6.33
N LEU A 139 8.35 -1.96 6.85
CA LEU A 139 9.37 -1.70 7.87
C LEU A 139 9.06 -2.43 9.19
N ILE A 140 7.80 -2.38 9.64
CA ILE A 140 7.34 -3.07 10.86
C ILE A 140 7.61 -4.59 10.77
N TYR A 141 7.34 -5.21 9.63
CA TYR A 141 7.46 -6.67 9.48
C TYR A 141 8.81 -7.15 8.94
N ALA A 142 9.69 -6.23 8.53
CA ALA A 142 11.06 -6.53 8.12
C ALA A 142 12.07 -6.33 9.25
N HIS A 143 11.80 -5.44 10.21
CA HIS A 143 12.76 -5.05 11.25
C HIS A 143 12.18 -5.21 12.66
N GLU A 144 12.84 -6.01 13.50
CA GLU A 144 12.36 -6.34 14.84
C GLU A 144 12.33 -5.14 15.80
N ASP A 145 13.28 -4.22 15.68
CA ASP A 145 13.29 -3.00 16.49
C ASP A 145 12.11 -2.08 16.12
N VAL A 146 11.81 -1.93 14.82
CA VAL A 146 10.66 -1.17 14.32
C VAL A 146 9.35 -1.81 14.79
N PHE A 147 9.24 -3.14 14.73
CA PHE A 147 8.10 -3.87 15.28
C PHE A 147 7.85 -3.55 16.75
N ASN A 148 8.91 -3.60 17.58
CA ASN A 148 8.81 -3.33 19.01
C ASN A 148 8.41 -1.87 19.30
N LYS A 149 8.95 -0.91 18.55
CA LYS A 149 8.56 0.51 18.63
C LYS A 149 7.10 0.71 18.21
N ALA A 150 6.66 0.07 17.13
CA ALA A 150 5.27 0.10 16.66
C ALA A 150 4.29 -0.49 17.70
N LEU A 151 4.66 -1.60 18.33
CA LEU A 151 3.89 -2.23 19.40
C LEU A 151 3.75 -1.30 20.60
N TYR A 152 4.84 -0.66 21.02
CA TYR A 152 4.85 0.30 22.11
C TYR A 152 4.00 1.54 21.79
N PHE A 153 4.16 2.08 20.57
CA PHE A 153 3.37 3.20 20.07
C PHE A 153 1.87 2.90 20.07
N PHE A 154 1.48 1.73 19.55
CA PHE A 154 0.10 1.25 19.55
C PHE A 154 -0.45 1.09 20.97
N LYS A 155 0.29 0.45 21.88
CA LYS A 155 -0.12 0.28 23.27
C LYS A 155 -0.43 1.62 23.93
N ARG A 156 0.49 2.60 23.83
CA ARG A 156 0.30 3.95 24.39
C ARG A 156 -0.94 4.67 23.83
N LYS A 157 -1.24 4.51 22.54
CA LYS A 157 -2.38 5.20 21.92
C LYS A 157 -3.72 4.49 22.13
N LYS A 158 -3.75 3.16 22.23
CA LYS A 158 -5.00 2.37 22.10
C LYS A 158 -5.27 1.38 23.23
N LEU A 159 -4.26 0.96 23.99
CA LEU A 159 -4.41 -0.01 25.07
C LEU A 159 -3.98 0.63 26.39
N LYS A 160 -4.91 1.34 27.03
CA LYS A 160 -4.76 1.86 28.40
C LYS A 160 -4.81 0.72 29.43
N ASP A 161 -3.73 -0.07 29.54
CA ASP A 161 -3.51 -1.10 30.57
C ASP A 161 -4.54 -2.25 30.63
N ILE A 162 -4.87 -2.87 29.49
CA ILE A 162 -5.65 -4.12 29.46
C ILE A 162 -4.73 -5.27 29.06
N GLN A 163 -4.59 -6.28 29.94
CA GLN A 163 -3.92 -7.54 29.61
C GLN A 163 -4.69 -8.25 28.48
N LYS A 164 -4.03 -8.41 27.33
CA LYS A 164 -4.51 -9.18 26.18
C LYS A 164 -3.40 -10.15 25.76
N ASN A 165 -3.76 -11.28 25.15
CA ASN A 165 -2.77 -12.18 24.55
C ASN A 165 -1.98 -11.43 23.46
N VAL A 166 -0.68 -11.73 23.32
CA VAL A 166 0.25 -11.16 22.34
C VAL A 166 -0.34 -11.15 20.93
N ARG A 167 -0.90 -12.28 20.47
CA ARG A 167 -1.46 -12.40 19.11
C ARG A 167 -2.64 -11.45 18.87
N ASP A 168 -3.50 -11.26 19.88
CA ASP A 168 -4.60 -10.30 19.78
C ASP A 168 -4.09 -8.85 19.71
N ILE A 169 -2.96 -8.57 20.36
CA ILE A 169 -2.33 -7.26 20.32
C ILE A 169 -1.71 -7.03 18.94
N GLU A 170 -1.01 -8.02 18.37
CA GLU A 170 -0.41 -7.93 17.03
C GLU A 170 -1.47 -7.71 15.95
N ASN A 171 -2.57 -8.47 15.97
CA ASN A 171 -3.67 -8.30 15.03
C ASN A 171 -4.32 -6.92 15.14
N LYS A 172 -4.50 -6.42 16.38
CA LYS A 172 -5.06 -5.06 16.60
C LYS A 172 -4.07 -3.97 16.21
N MET A 173 -2.78 -4.19 16.42
CA MET A 173 -1.73 -3.29 15.98
C MET A 173 -1.70 -3.21 14.46
N HIS A 174 -1.71 -4.35 13.75
CA HIS A 174 -1.81 -4.42 12.30
C HIS A 174 -3.02 -3.61 11.81
N LYS A 175 -4.20 -3.90 12.36
CA LYS A 175 -5.44 -3.20 12.04
C LYS A 175 -5.34 -1.70 12.28
N TYR A 176 -4.69 -1.28 13.36
CA TYR A 176 -4.49 0.14 13.65
C TYR A 176 -3.66 0.84 12.57
N PHE A 177 -2.53 0.26 12.17
CA PHE A 177 -1.69 0.84 11.12
C PHE A 177 -2.36 0.81 9.74
N PHE A 178 -3.18 -0.21 9.46
CA PHE A 178 -3.85 -0.36 8.18
C PHE A 178 -5.13 0.48 8.05
N ASP A 179 -6.04 0.41 9.02
CA ASP A 179 -7.39 0.99 8.92
C ASP A 179 -7.54 2.36 9.60
N GLU A 180 -6.83 2.60 10.69
CA GLU A 180 -7.12 3.75 11.57
C GLU A 180 -6.24 4.97 11.30
N ILE A 181 -5.10 4.78 10.63
CA ILE A 181 -4.20 5.88 10.27
C ILE A 181 -4.69 6.54 8.99
N VAL A 182 -4.83 7.87 9.06
CA VAL A 182 -5.25 8.69 7.92
C VAL A 182 -4.01 9.21 7.20
N TYR A 183 -3.57 8.51 6.17
CA TYR A 183 -2.25 8.74 5.54
C TYR A 183 -2.13 10.05 4.75
N HIS A 184 -3.23 10.69 4.34
CA HIS A 184 -3.17 12.06 3.80
C HIS A 184 -2.96 13.15 4.86
N ARG A 185 -2.94 12.82 6.17
CA ARG A 185 -2.55 13.76 7.23
C ARG A 185 -1.04 13.74 7.41
N PHE A 186 -0.33 14.34 6.44
CA PHE A 186 1.13 14.24 6.33
C PHE A 186 1.91 14.65 7.58
N ASP A 187 1.42 15.58 8.40
CA ASP A 187 2.09 15.94 9.66
C ASP A 187 2.05 14.79 10.68
N SER A 188 0.91 14.11 10.79
CA SER A 188 0.77 12.92 11.64
C SER A 188 1.56 11.73 11.10
N VAL A 189 1.63 11.57 9.77
CA VAL A 189 2.46 10.53 9.13
C VAL A 189 3.93 10.81 9.36
N LYS A 190 4.37 12.08 9.29
CA LYS A 190 5.74 12.47 9.61
C LYS A 190 6.12 12.09 11.04
N GLU A 191 5.26 12.40 12.01
CA GLU A 191 5.46 12.01 13.41
C GLU A 191 5.50 10.49 13.57
N LEU A 192 4.64 9.76 12.84
CA LEU A 192 4.60 8.31 12.84
C LEU A 192 5.94 7.72 12.39
N PHE A 193 6.41 8.04 11.19
CA PHE A 193 7.68 7.50 10.64
C PHE A 193 8.86 7.76 11.57
N ARG A 194 8.93 8.98 12.13
CA ARG A 194 9.95 9.34 13.10
C ARG A 194 9.83 8.51 14.39
N SER A 195 8.62 8.31 14.90
CA SER A 195 8.41 7.67 16.21
C SER A 195 8.66 6.17 16.21
N ILE A 196 8.38 5.48 15.08
CA ILE A 196 8.45 4.02 15.05
C ILE A 196 9.58 3.47 14.19
N ALA A 197 10.08 4.24 13.22
CA ALA A 197 11.14 3.81 12.31
C ALA A 197 12.36 4.72 12.32
N ASP A 198 12.39 5.78 13.14
CA ASP A 198 13.47 6.78 13.18
C ASP A 198 13.79 7.39 11.80
N VAL A 199 12.84 7.34 10.87
CA VAL A 199 12.98 7.87 9.51
C VAL A 199 12.51 9.31 9.49
N ASP A 200 13.36 10.21 8.98
CA ASP A 200 12.96 11.57 8.69
C ASP A 200 12.02 11.61 7.49
N PHE A 201 10.78 12.04 7.72
CA PHE A 201 9.79 12.18 6.65
C PHE A 201 10.07 13.43 5.80
N PRO A 202 10.11 13.32 4.46
CA PRO A 202 10.36 14.46 3.57
C PRO A 202 9.33 15.59 3.67
N ASP A 203 9.67 16.76 3.12
CA ASP A 203 8.73 17.88 3.08
C ASP A 203 7.50 17.57 2.21
N SER A 204 6.32 17.77 2.78
CA SER A 204 5.02 17.53 2.16
C SER A 204 4.25 18.80 1.81
N LYS A 205 4.84 19.99 1.99
CA LYS A 205 4.20 21.28 1.68
C LYS A 205 3.63 21.35 0.26
N GLY A 206 4.32 20.77 -0.72
CA GLY A 206 3.86 20.68 -2.11
C GLY A 206 2.52 19.95 -2.24
N LEU A 207 2.37 18.81 -1.56
CA LEU A 207 1.15 18.00 -1.57
C LEU A 207 -0.02 18.68 -0.84
N LYS A 208 0.27 19.41 0.24
CA LYS A 208 -0.76 20.14 1.00
C LYS A 208 -1.53 21.15 0.15
N LYS A 209 -0.90 21.72 -0.89
CA LYS A 209 -1.56 22.64 -1.85
C LYS A 209 -2.69 21.94 -2.63
N TYR A 210 -2.52 20.66 -2.94
CA TYR A 210 -3.47 19.86 -3.72
C TYR A 210 -4.53 19.19 -2.84
N LEU A 211 -4.25 19.01 -1.54
CA LEU A 211 -5.15 18.37 -0.58
C LEU A 211 -6.53 19.05 -0.51
N HIS A 212 -6.55 20.39 -0.64
CA HIS A 212 -7.80 21.15 -0.67
C HIS A 212 -8.68 20.79 -1.89
N LYS A 213 -8.07 20.69 -3.09
CA LYS A 213 -8.78 20.26 -4.30
C LYS A 213 -9.32 18.84 -4.14
N ARG A 214 -8.49 17.92 -3.63
CA ARG A 214 -8.87 16.53 -3.34
C ARG A 214 -10.07 16.47 -2.40
N ASN A 215 -10.06 17.24 -1.31
CA ASN A 215 -11.14 17.27 -0.34
C ASN A 215 -12.46 17.79 -0.93
N ASN A 216 -12.41 18.77 -1.82
CA ASN A 216 -13.62 19.23 -2.52
C ASN A 216 -14.17 18.16 -3.47
N ILE A 217 -13.31 17.45 -4.20
CA ILE A 217 -13.72 16.36 -5.09
C ILE A 217 -14.39 15.24 -4.28
N VAL A 218 -13.72 14.72 -3.24
CA VAL A 218 -14.15 13.53 -2.50
C VAL A 218 -15.32 13.81 -1.54
N HIS A 219 -15.32 14.95 -0.83
CA HIS A 219 -16.31 15.20 0.24
C HIS A 219 -17.44 16.13 -0.15
N ARG A 220 -17.34 16.81 -1.31
CA ARG A 220 -18.28 17.87 -1.72
C ARG A 220 -18.73 17.74 -3.16
N TYR A 221 -18.53 16.57 -3.78
CA TYR A 221 -18.87 16.32 -5.18
C TYR A 221 -18.28 17.39 -6.12
N SER A 222 -16.99 17.69 -5.93
CA SER A 222 -16.23 18.75 -6.60
C SER A 222 -16.59 20.20 -6.22
N LEU A 223 -17.65 20.47 -5.45
CA LEU A 223 -18.02 21.83 -5.09
C LEU A 223 -17.02 22.44 -4.10
N SER A 224 -16.69 23.70 -4.32
CA SER A 224 -15.80 24.44 -3.42
C SER A 224 -16.39 24.57 -2.01
N ASN A 225 -15.54 24.46 -1.01
CA ASN A 225 -15.84 24.70 0.40
C ASN A 225 -15.90 26.19 0.77
N ILE A 226 -15.44 27.08 -0.11
CA ILE A 226 -15.50 28.54 0.09
C ILE A 226 -16.71 29.11 -0.65
N ASP A 227 -16.87 28.73 -1.92
CA ASP A 227 -17.97 29.18 -2.78
C ASP A 227 -18.69 27.96 -3.35
N ARG A 228 -19.81 27.57 -2.74
CA ARG A 228 -20.57 26.36 -3.10
C ARG A 228 -21.12 26.37 -4.52
N MET A 229 -21.13 27.52 -5.21
CA MET A 229 -21.54 27.63 -6.61
C MET A 229 -20.40 27.27 -7.58
N ARG A 230 -19.15 27.22 -7.12
CA ARG A 230 -17.99 26.88 -7.96
C ARG A 230 -17.66 25.40 -7.92
N VAL A 231 -17.43 24.84 -9.10
CA VAL A 231 -16.90 23.49 -9.29
C VAL A 231 -15.37 23.55 -9.33
N THR A 232 -14.73 22.63 -8.61
CA THR A 232 -13.28 22.42 -8.68
C THR A 232 -12.93 21.80 -10.03
N ILE A 233 -12.14 22.52 -10.83
CA ILE A 233 -11.63 22.07 -12.12
C ILE A 233 -10.24 21.46 -11.92
N ILE A 234 -10.01 20.33 -12.59
CA ILE A 234 -8.70 19.67 -12.65
C ILE A 234 -8.20 19.75 -14.09
N THR A 235 -6.93 20.14 -14.23
CA THR A 235 -6.23 20.14 -15.51
C THR A 235 -5.32 18.92 -15.62
N ARG A 236 -4.90 18.57 -16.85
CA ARG A 236 -3.85 17.55 -17.05
C ARG A 236 -2.57 17.90 -16.28
N GLU A 237 -2.20 19.18 -16.29
CA GLU A 237 -1.01 19.69 -15.60
C GLU A 237 -1.12 19.53 -14.07
N ASP A 238 -2.30 19.72 -13.48
CA ASP A 238 -2.51 19.47 -12.04
C ASP A 238 -2.15 18.01 -11.66
N ILE A 239 -2.50 17.04 -12.51
CA ILE A 239 -2.24 15.62 -12.25
C ILE A 239 -0.76 15.31 -12.45
N LEU A 240 -0.14 15.80 -13.53
CA LEU A 240 1.30 15.63 -13.78
C LEU A 240 2.16 16.24 -12.68
N SER A 241 1.82 17.47 -12.27
CA SER A 241 2.47 18.14 -11.14
C SER A 241 2.28 17.37 -9.83
N LEU A 242 1.10 16.80 -9.57
CA LEU A 242 0.85 15.98 -8.39
C LEU A 242 1.68 14.68 -8.41
N ILE A 243 1.78 14.00 -9.56
CA ILE A 243 2.63 12.82 -9.74
C ILE A 243 4.08 13.18 -9.45
N ALA A 244 4.61 14.25 -10.07
CA ALA A 244 6.01 14.66 -9.88
C ALA A 244 6.34 14.99 -8.42
N ILE A 245 5.43 15.67 -7.70
CA ILE A 245 5.61 15.97 -6.27
C ILE A 245 5.53 14.70 -5.42
N SER A 246 4.63 13.77 -5.78
CA SER A 246 4.50 12.48 -5.09
C SER A 246 5.76 11.64 -5.27
N ASP A 247 6.28 11.54 -6.50
CA ASP A 247 7.51 10.83 -6.83
C ASP A 247 8.72 11.42 -6.10
N ALA A 248 8.83 12.75 -6.04
CA ALA A 248 9.90 13.41 -5.30
C ALA A 248 9.85 13.07 -3.79
N LEU A 249 8.65 13.05 -3.20
CA LEU A 249 8.47 12.64 -1.81
C LEU A 249 8.82 11.15 -1.61
N VAL A 250 8.31 10.28 -2.47
CA VAL A 250 8.55 8.83 -2.41
C VAL A 250 10.05 8.54 -2.50
N ASN A 251 10.73 9.07 -3.52
CA ASN A 251 12.16 8.86 -3.71
C ASN A 251 12.97 9.36 -2.51
N LYS A 252 12.65 10.55 -1.99
CA LYS A 252 13.37 11.09 -0.84
C LYS A 252 13.10 10.29 0.44
N LEU A 253 11.89 9.75 0.62
CA LEU A 253 11.57 8.88 1.74
C LEU A 253 12.35 7.56 1.64
N ILE A 254 12.45 6.98 0.44
CA ILE A 254 13.26 5.79 0.17
C ILE A 254 14.74 6.05 0.48
N ASP A 255 15.31 7.18 0.05
CA ASP A 255 16.69 7.55 0.38
C ASP A 255 16.91 7.60 1.89
N ASN A 256 15.99 8.23 2.63
CA ASN A 256 16.07 8.35 4.08
C ASN A 256 15.93 6.98 4.78
N ILE A 257 15.11 6.08 4.25
CA ILE A 257 15.01 4.68 4.73
C ILE A 257 16.32 3.94 4.46
N ASN A 258 16.91 4.09 3.27
CA ASN A 258 18.14 3.42 2.88
C ASN A 258 19.32 3.80 3.77
N ILE A 259 19.41 5.06 4.20
CA ILE A 259 20.45 5.53 5.14
C ILE A 259 20.45 4.71 6.44
N ILE A 260 19.28 4.24 6.88
CA ILE A 260 19.12 3.56 8.18
C ILE A 260 19.13 2.03 8.01
N TYR A 261 18.41 1.52 7.01
CA TYR A 261 18.04 0.11 6.94
C TYR A 261 18.73 -0.68 5.82
N VAL A 262 19.43 -0.01 4.91
CA VAL A 262 20.24 -0.68 3.89
C VAL A 262 21.72 -0.53 4.27
N PRO A 263 22.45 -1.63 4.50
CA PRO A 263 23.85 -1.54 4.86
C PRO A 263 24.63 -0.82 3.75
N THR A 264 25.28 0.29 4.11
CA THR A 264 26.37 0.85 3.32
C THR A 264 27.51 -0.17 3.40
N LYS A 265 27.85 -0.77 2.25
CA LYS A 265 29.06 -1.59 2.13
C LYS A 265 30.30 -0.74 2.33
#